data_AF-C0E9A4-F1
#
_entry.id   AF-C0E9A4-F1
#
_cell.length_a   1.000
_cell.length_b   1.000
_cell.length_c   1.000
_cell.angle_alpha   90.00
_cell.angle_beta   90.00
_cell.angle_gamma   90.00
#
_symmetry.space_group_name_H-M   'P 1'
#
loop_
_entity.id
_entity.type
_entity.pdbx_description
1 polymer ?
#
loop_
_entity_poly.entity_id
_entity_poly.type
_entity_poly.pdbx_seq_one_letter_code
_entity_poly.pdbx_strand_id
1 'polypeptide(L)' 'MSVFIPKQYKKEPITVRMRFDELEQIDQLASRFGLSRSELINQCIVYALDHMPIAQGEESPVAWSNCPERETEK' A
#
# COMPACT_ATOMS: atom_id res chain seq x y z
N MET A 1 -29.79 17.45 12.62
CA MET A 1 -28.36 17.76 12.86
C MET A 1 -27.59 16.46 12.68
N SER A 2 -26.92 16.28 11.55
CA SER A 2 -26.16 15.05 11.28
C SER A 2 -24.83 15.10 12.00
N VAL A 3 -24.63 14.19 12.94
CA VAL A 3 -23.41 14.05 13.72
C VAL A 3 -22.31 13.54 12.79
N PHE A 4 -21.23 14.31 12.64
CA PHE A 4 -20.02 13.84 11.96
C PHE A 4 -19.39 12.73 12.82
N ILE A 5 -19.55 11.48 12.40
CA ILE A 5 -18.90 10.33 13.04
C ILE A 5 -17.56 10.13 12.32
N PRO A 6 -16.42 10.37 12.98
CA PRO A 6 -15.11 10.18 12.37
C PRO A 6 -14.96 8.71 11.96
N LYS A 7 -14.99 8.42 10.67
CA LYS A 7 -14.67 7.08 10.16
C LYS A 7 -13.17 6.89 10.28
N GLN A 8 -12.75 5.82 10.96
CA GLN A 8 -11.35 5.43 10.98
C GLN A 8 -10.91 5.12 9.54
N TYR A 9 -9.99 5.92 9.02
CA TYR A 9 -9.33 5.61 7.76
C TYR A 9 -8.43 4.40 8.00
N LYS A 10 -8.93 3.21 7.65
CA LYS A 10 -8.18 1.96 7.68
C LYS A 10 -7.14 1.98 6.56
N LYS A 11 -6.04 2.69 6.77
CA LYS A 11 -4.83 2.53 5.97
C LYS A 11 -3.95 1.53 6.73
N GLU A 12 -3.89 0.30 6.26
CA GLU A 12 -3.01 -0.69 6.86
C GLU A 12 -1.56 -0.40 6.42
N PRO A 13 -0.62 -0.25 7.36
CA PRO A 13 0.78 -0.09 7.01
C PRO A 13 1.28 -1.40 6.40
N ILE A 14 1.77 -1.34 5.16
CA ILE A 14 2.37 -2.48 4.47
C ILE A 14 3.89 -2.30 4.38
N THR A 15 4.63 -3.37 4.66
CA THR A 15 6.08 -3.41 4.46
C THR A 15 6.38 -4.07 3.11
N VAL A 16 6.87 -3.29 2.15
CA VAL A 16 7.24 -3.80 0.81
C VAL A 16 8.76 -3.90 0.71
N ARG A 17 9.24 -5.02 0.15
CA ARG A 17 10.67 -5.19 -0.18
C ARG A 17 10.93 -4.67 -1.59
N MET A 18 11.89 -3.77 -1.73
CA MET A 18 12.23 -3.08 -2.97
C MET A 18 13.74 -2.80 -3.00
N ARG A 19 14.31 -2.64 -4.20
CA ARG A 19 15.75 -2.35 -4.32
C ARG A 19 16.04 -0.93 -3.86
N PHE A 20 17.26 -0.72 -3.36
CA PHE A 20 17.67 0.58 -2.84
C PHE A 20 17.69 1.66 -3.94
N ASP A 21 18.19 1.33 -5.14
CA ASP A 21 18.18 2.25 -6.28
C ASP A 21 16.77 2.72 -6.67
N GLU A 22 15.78 1.82 -6.60
CA GLU A 22 14.38 2.16 -6.91
C GLU A 22 13.78 3.05 -5.82
N LEU A 23 14.13 2.84 -4.55
CA LEU A 23 13.71 3.70 -3.45
C LEU A 23 14.25 5.13 -3.60
N GLU A 24 15.51 5.28 -4.02
CA GLU A 24 16.13 6.59 -4.22
C GLU A 24 15.45 7.35 -5.38
N GLN A 25 15.15 6.66 -6.48
CA GLN A 25 14.40 7.26 -7.59
C GLN A 25 13.00 7.71 -7.15
N ILE A 26 12.31 6.91 -6.36
CA ILE A 26 11.00 7.26 -5.80
C ILE A 26 11.12 8.49 -4.90
N ASP A 27 12.15 8.60 -4.07
CA ASP A 27 12.37 9.73 -3.18
C ASP A 27 12.66 11.04 -3.96
N GLN A 28 13.47 10.95 -5.02
CA GLN A 28 13.73 12.07 -5.92
C GLN A 28 12.46 12.54 -6.66
N LEU A 29 11.66 11.59 -7.16
CA LEU A 29 10.38 11.89 -7.80
C LEU A 29 9.40 12.51 -6.79
N ALA A 30 9.29 11.93 -5.60
CA ALA A 30 8.42 12.43 -4.54
C ALA A 30 8.77 13.88 -4.17
N SER A 31 10.06 14.17 -4.03
CA SER A 31 10.58 15.52 -3.78
C SER A 31 10.25 16.48 -4.92
N ARG A 32 10.35 16.03 -6.18
CA ARG A 32 10.03 16.84 -7.36
C ARG A 32 8.54 17.19 -7.47
N PHE A 33 7.68 16.27 -7.06
CA PHE A 33 6.22 16.46 -7.09
C PHE A 33 5.65 17.04 -5.77
N GLY A 34 6.49 17.20 -4.74
CA GLY A 34 6.06 17.67 -3.42
C GLY A 34 5.16 16.68 -2.67
N LEU A 35 5.26 15.39 -2.98
CA LEU A 35 4.46 14.31 -2.40
C LEU A 35 5.27 13.55 -1.35
N SER A 36 4.58 12.89 -0.42
CA SER A 36 5.26 11.92 0.45
C SER A 36 5.63 10.65 -0.34
N ARG A 37 6.72 9.98 0.03
CA ARG A 37 7.11 8.68 -0.55
C ARG A 37 5.94 7.70 -0.59
N SER A 38 5.22 7.56 0.52
CA SER A 38 4.08 6.64 0.63
C SER A 38 2.92 7.05 -0.28
N GLU A 39 2.69 8.34 -0.47
CA GLU A 39 1.63 8.83 -1.35
C GLU A 39 1.97 8.59 -2.82
N LEU A 40 3.23 8.83 -3.22
CA LEU A 40 3.70 8.54 -4.57
C LEU A 40 3.61 7.04 -4.87
N ILE A 41 4.08 6.17 -3.96
CA ILE A 41 3.99 4.71 -4.13
C ILE A 41 2.54 4.27 -4.31
N ASN A 42 1.62 4.77 -3.47
CA ASN A 42 0.20 4.44 -3.60
C ASN A 42 -0.38 4.91 -4.94
N GLN A 43 -0.04 6.11 -5.41
CA GLN A 43 -0.51 6.60 -6.71
C GLN A 43 0.04 5.75 -7.87
N CYS A 44 1.31 5.35 -7.80
CA CYS A 44 1.90 4.45 -8.80
C CYS A 44 1.18 3.10 -8.83
N ILE A 45 0.84 2.53 -7.66
CA ILE A 45 0.10 1.27 -7.58
C ILE A 45 -1.30 1.42 -8.18
N VAL A 46 -2.03 2.49 -7.83
CA VAL A 46 -3.38 2.75 -8.36
C VAL A 46 -3.34 2.92 -9.88
N TYR A 47 -2.39 3.70 -10.39
CA TYR A 47 -2.21 3.91 -11.82
C TYR A 47 -1.90 2.60 -12.54
N ALA A 48 -1.01 1.78 -11.98
CA ALA A 48 -0.66 0.49 -12.54
C ALA A 48 -1.87 -0.48 -12.54
N LEU A 49 -2.68 -0.50 -11.49
CA LEU A 49 -3.89 -1.33 -11.43
C LEU A 49 -4.95 -0.92 -12.46
N ASP A 50 -5.11 0.38 -12.71
CA ASP A 50 -6.05 0.91 -13.70
C ASP A 50 -5.61 0.62 -15.14
N HIS A 51 -4.29 0.64 -15.38
CA HIS A 51 -3.69 0.41 -16.71
C HIS A 51 -3.26 -1.03 -16.97
N MET A 52 -3.31 -1.91 -15.95
CA MET A 52 -3.08 -3.34 -16.17
C MET A 52 -4.28 -3.93 -16.90
N PRO A 53 -4.08 -4.62 -18.04
CA PRO A 53 -5.14 -5.40 -18.66
C PRO A 53 -5.37 -6.66 -17.83
N ILE A 54 -5.98 -6.49 -16.65
CA ILE A 54 -6.40 -7.61 -15.81
C ILE A 54 -7.65 -8.18 -16.48
N ALA A 55 -7.50 -9.32 -17.16
CA ALA A 55 -8.64 -10.12 -17.56
C ALA A 55 -9.48 -10.34 -16.30
N GLN A 56 -10.69 -9.78 -16.27
CA GLN A 56 -11.57 -9.88 -15.11
C GLN A 56 -11.89 -11.34 -14.86
N GLY A 57 -11.33 -11.92 -13.78
CA GLY A 57 -11.61 -13.30 -13.43
C GLY A 57 -10.63 -14.00 -12.51
N GLU A 58 -10.04 -13.33 -11.52
CA GLU A 58 -9.50 -14.02 -10.33
C GLU A 58 -9.74 -13.17 -9.08
N GLU A 59 -10.96 -13.28 -8.55
CA GLU A 59 -11.21 -13.06 -7.13
C GLU A 59 -10.40 -14.10 -6.33
N SER A 60 -9.22 -13.73 -5.84
CA SER A 60 -8.49 -14.57 -4.90
C SER A 60 -9.05 -14.33 -3.49
N PRO A 61 -9.70 -15.32 -2.84
CA PRO A 61 -10.14 -15.21 -1.46
C PRO A 61 -8.93 -15.45 -0.57
N VAL A 62 -8.11 -14.43 -0.39
CA VAL A 62 -7.03 -14.45 0.59
C VAL A 62 -7.66 -14.33 1.99
N ALA A 63 -8.00 -15.49 2.53
CA ALA A 63 -8.28 -15.69 3.93
C ALA A 63 -7.02 -15.32 4.73
N TRP A 64 -6.98 -14.09 5.24
CA TRP A 64 -5.99 -13.64 6.24
C TRP A 64 -6.26 -14.19 7.65
N SER A 65 -7.04 -15.26 7.76
CA SER A 65 -7.28 -15.97 9.02
C SER A 65 -6.11 -16.92 9.28
N ASN A 66 -5.22 -16.53 10.19
CA ASN A 66 -4.07 -17.24 10.76
C ASN A 66 -2.69 -16.91 10.16
N CYS A 67 -2.13 -15.80 10.63
CA CYS A 67 -0.70 -15.79 10.92
C CYS A 67 -0.56 -15.94 12.45
N PRO A 68 -0.19 -17.11 13.00
CA PRO A 68 0.00 -17.25 14.42
C PRO A 68 1.22 -16.44 14.85
N GLU A 69 1.00 -15.50 15.77
CA GLU A 69 2.03 -14.90 16.60
C GLU A 69 2.91 -16.03 17.15
N ARG A 70 4.16 -16.10 16.71
CA ARG A 70 5.14 -16.96 17.36
C ARG A 70 5.99 -16.08 18.26
N GLU A 71 5.54 -15.99 19.50
CA GLU A 71 6.35 -15.70 20.68
C GLU A 71 7.56 -16.65 20.76
N THR A 72 8.46 -16.33 21.70
CA THR A 72 9.69 -16.99 22.17
C THR A 72 10.98 -16.57 21.45
N GLU A 73 11.81 -15.68 22.02
CA GLU A 73 12.62 -15.77 23.28
C GLU A 73 13.98 -16.46 23.05
N LYS A 74 15.07 -15.67 23.05
CA LYS A 74 16.20 -15.78 24.00
C LYS A 74 17.25 -14.68 23.80
#